data_AF-A0A965FIM4-F1
#
_entry.id   AF-A0A965FIM4-F1
#
_cell.length_a   1.000
_cell.length_b   1.000
_cell.length_c   1.000
_cell.angle_alpha   90.00
_cell.angle_beta   90.00
_cell.angle_gamma   90.00
#
_symmetry.space_group_name_H-M   'P 1'
#
loop_
_entity.id
_entity.type
_entity.pdbx_description
1 polymer ?
#
loop_
_entity_poly.entity_id
_entity_poly.type
_entity_poly.pdbx_seq_one_letter_code
_entity_poly.pdbx_strand_id
1 'polypeptide(L)'
;MAISFSRPDPSSPSAVAAASFPVVRRGFDQGDVRDFLSMVGAELGRLKERERFLEAELRSMQTRGLSGPGRLDEETVTTLLGEEAARVLTVARDASTQIRERAEESATRLVKDAAEDAARIRESAVAEAQRIRDDAAADAEAEIEMAKQQGRDMVNEAREYREKVLSELSRRRDAARNQIEQLLHGRDRLLRTTSPRPS
;
A
#
# COMPACT_ATOMS: atom_id res chain seq x y z
N MET A 1 33.96 -50.68 31.76
CA MET A 1 33.49 -49.34 32.17
C MET A 1 34.55 -48.35 31.71
N ALA A 2 34.31 -47.61 30.63
CA ALA A 2 35.30 -46.67 30.09
C ALA A 2 35.19 -45.35 30.85
N ILE A 3 36.21 -45.00 31.64
CA ILE A 3 36.28 -43.73 32.35
C ILE A 3 36.74 -42.69 31.33
N SER A 4 35.86 -41.76 30.97
CA SER A 4 36.19 -40.63 30.10
C SER A 4 37.07 -39.65 30.87
N PHE A 5 38.35 -39.55 30.50
CA PHE A 5 39.26 -38.56 31.07
C PHE A 5 39.06 -37.22 30.36
N SER A 6 38.38 -36.28 31.01
CA SER A 6 38.43 -34.87 30.62
C SER A 6 39.88 -34.39 30.73
N ARG A 7 40.43 -33.79 29.66
CA ARG A 7 41.76 -33.17 29.75
C ARG A 7 41.72 -32.10 30.86
N PRO A 8 42.68 -32.10 31.79
CA PRO A 8 42.74 -31.08 32.84
C PRO A 8 42.94 -29.70 32.18
N ASP A 9 42.30 -28.67 32.74
CA ASP A 9 42.48 -27.29 32.29
C ASP A 9 43.96 -26.88 32.48
N PRO A 10 44.71 -26.65 31.39
CA PRO A 10 46.14 -26.36 31.47
C PRO A 10 46.43 -25.00 32.12
N SER A 11 45.42 -24.12 32.23
CA SER A 11 45.57 -22.81 32.85
C SER A 11 45.32 -22.82 34.37
N SER A 12 44.82 -23.94 34.91
CA SER A 12 44.49 -24.08 36.33
C SER A 12 45.62 -24.82 37.08
N PRO A 13 46.29 -24.17 38.04
CA PRO A 13 47.34 -24.78 38.87
C PRO A 13 46.92 -26.11 39.52
N SER A 14 45.70 -26.16 40.07
CA SER A 14 45.16 -27.35 40.74
C SER A 14 44.74 -28.44 39.76
N ALA A 15 44.24 -28.08 38.57
CA ALA A 15 43.89 -29.06 37.55
C ALA A 15 45.13 -29.72 36.94
N VAL A 16 46.23 -28.97 36.78
CA VAL A 16 47.52 -29.51 36.32
C VAL A 16 48.12 -30.45 37.37
N ALA A 17 48.09 -30.07 38.66
CA ALA A 17 48.59 -30.93 39.75
C ALA A 17 47.81 -32.25 39.89
N ALA A 18 46.49 -32.22 39.65
CA ALA A 18 45.61 -33.39 39.75
C ALA A 18 45.46 -34.19 38.44
N ALA A 19 46.23 -33.85 37.40
CA ALA A 19 46.13 -34.48 36.10
C ALA A 19 46.44 -35.99 36.16
N SER A 20 45.63 -36.80 35.46
CA SER A 20 45.81 -38.25 35.36
C SER A 20 45.75 -38.70 33.91
N PHE A 21 46.56 -39.70 33.56
CA PHE A 21 46.74 -40.18 32.18
C PHE A 21 46.56 -41.71 32.10
N PRO A 22 46.07 -42.22 30.95
CA PRO A 22 45.94 -43.66 30.73
C PRO A 22 47.31 -44.34 30.62
N VAL A 23 47.39 -45.58 31.09
CA VAL A 23 48.62 -46.38 31.09
C VAL A 23 48.81 -47.08 29.74
N VAL A 24 50.02 -47.00 29.18
CA VAL A 24 50.41 -47.68 27.93
C VAL A 24 51.55 -48.67 28.17
N ARG A 25 51.70 -49.68 27.31
CA ARG A 25 52.66 -50.80 27.47
C ARG A 25 54.13 -50.37 27.62
N ARG A 26 54.48 -49.16 27.19
CA ARG A 26 55.79 -48.53 27.36
C ARG A 26 55.60 -47.02 27.55
N GLY A 27 55.92 -46.49 28.73
CA GLY A 27 55.68 -45.10 29.11
C GLY A 27 56.52 -44.68 30.33
N PHE A 28 56.33 -43.44 30.79
CA PHE A 28 56.98 -42.88 31.98
C PHE A 28 56.39 -43.46 33.29
N ASP A 29 57.18 -43.41 34.36
CA ASP A 29 56.71 -43.80 35.70
C ASP A 29 55.61 -42.84 36.19
N GLN A 30 54.53 -43.39 36.72
CA GLN A 30 53.35 -42.60 37.10
C GLN A 30 53.56 -41.80 38.41
N GLY A 31 54.40 -42.29 39.32
CA GLY A 31 54.76 -41.58 40.54
C GLY A 31 55.58 -40.35 40.20
N ASP A 32 56.64 -40.53 39.43
CA ASP A 32 57.52 -39.43 39.00
C ASP A 32 56.75 -38.36 38.21
N VAL A 33 55.84 -38.78 37.32
CA VAL A 33 54.99 -37.83 36.56
C VAL A 33 54.03 -37.08 37.48
N ARG A 34 53.43 -37.74 38.49
CA ARG A 34 52.50 -37.08 39.44
C ARG A 34 53.24 -36.08 40.35
N ASP A 35 54.43 -36.44 40.80
CA ASP A 35 55.27 -35.56 41.62
C ASP A 35 55.72 -34.34 40.81
N PHE A 36 56.12 -34.55 39.55
CA PHE A 36 56.46 -33.45 38.64
C PHE A 36 55.26 -32.54 38.35
N LEU A 37 54.08 -33.10 38.06
CA LEU A 37 52.86 -32.31 37.85
C LEU A 37 52.44 -31.51 39.09
N SER A 38 52.65 -32.06 40.28
CA SER A 38 52.39 -31.35 41.54
C SER A 38 53.32 -30.15 41.70
N MET A 39 54.61 -30.29 41.37
CA MET A 39 55.56 -29.17 41.35
C MET A 39 55.20 -28.12 40.29
N VAL A 40 54.84 -28.55 39.08
CA VAL A 40 54.41 -27.64 37.99
C VAL A 40 53.14 -26.88 38.40
N GLY A 41 52.18 -27.55 39.01
CA GLY A 41 50.97 -26.91 39.54
C GLY A 41 51.29 -25.86 40.61
N ALA A 42 52.20 -26.15 41.53
CA ALA A 42 52.64 -25.19 42.54
C ALA A 42 53.30 -23.94 41.94
N GLU A 43 54.20 -24.11 40.96
CA GLU A 43 54.86 -22.98 40.28
C GLU A 43 53.89 -22.17 39.41
N LEU A 44 52.93 -22.82 38.73
CA LEU A 44 51.85 -22.12 38.04
C LEU A 44 51.01 -21.28 39.01
N GLY A 45 50.72 -21.80 40.21
CA GLY A 45 50.03 -21.06 41.27
C GLY A 45 50.79 -19.81 41.67
N ARG A 46 52.08 -19.95 41.97
CA ARG A 46 52.99 -18.84 42.34
C ARG A 46 53.06 -17.76 41.25
N LEU A 47 53.16 -18.16 39.98
CA LEU A 47 53.22 -17.22 38.86
C LEU A 47 51.91 -16.44 38.69
N LYS A 48 50.74 -17.12 38.79
CA LYS A 48 49.44 -16.45 38.69
C LYS A 48 49.20 -15.48 39.86
N GLU A 49 49.64 -15.81 41.06
CA GLU A 49 49.58 -14.89 42.19
C GLU A 49 50.47 -13.66 41.98
N ARG A 50 51.68 -13.87 41.43
CA ARG A 50 52.59 -12.77 41.11
C ARG A 50 52.06 -11.87 39.99
N GLU A 51 51.46 -12.46 38.96
CA GLU A 51 50.78 -11.73 37.88
C GLU A 51 49.66 -10.85 38.44
N ARG A 52 48.76 -11.43 39.25
CA ARG A 52 47.67 -10.66 39.90
C ARG A 52 48.20 -9.52 40.76
N PHE A 53 49.29 -9.77 41.49
CA PHE A 53 49.94 -8.72 42.29
C PHE A 53 50.46 -7.59 41.41
N LEU A 54 51.19 -7.91 40.34
CA LEU A 54 51.74 -6.91 39.41
C LEU A 54 50.65 -6.15 38.66
N GLU A 55 49.56 -6.82 38.26
CA GLU A 55 48.40 -6.17 37.65
C GLU A 55 47.69 -5.23 38.62
N ALA A 56 47.59 -5.60 39.89
CA ALA A 56 47.03 -4.73 40.92
C ALA A 56 47.93 -3.52 41.18
N GLU A 57 49.26 -3.73 41.20
CA GLU A 57 50.25 -2.68 41.34
C GLU A 57 50.22 -1.72 40.14
N LEU A 58 50.18 -2.24 38.90
CA LEU A 58 50.07 -1.46 37.68
C LEU A 58 48.80 -0.62 37.65
N ARG A 59 47.65 -1.22 38.01
CA ARG A 59 46.39 -0.48 38.17
C ARG A 59 46.51 0.60 39.23
N SER A 60 47.11 0.32 40.37
CA SER A 60 47.31 1.32 41.43
C SER A 60 48.21 2.48 40.99
N MET A 61 49.26 2.19 40.21
CA MET A 61 50.16 3.20 39.64
C MET A 61 49.46 4.01 38.54
N GLN A 62 48.63 3.38 37.72
CA GLN A 62 47.81 4.07 36.72
C GLN A 62 46.79 5.00 37.38
N THR A 63 46.05 4.52 38.39
CA THR A 63 45.07 5.33 39.12
C THR A 63 45.76 6.47 39.90
N ARG A 64 46.92 6.22 40.52
CA ARG A 64 47.72 7.30 41.15
C ARG A 64 48.29 8.27 40.12
N GLY A 65 48.69 7.78 38.96
CA GLY A 65 49.19 8.58 37.83
C GLY A 65 48.09 9.41 37.15
N LEU A 66 46.82 9.02 37.30
CA LEU A 66 45.64 9.76 36.83
C LEU A 66 45.11 10.75 37.87
N SER A 67 45.29 10.47 39.16
CA SER A 67 44.75 11.29 40.28
C SER A 67 45.77 12.22 40.95
N GLY A 68 46.98 12.36 40.42
CA GLY A 68 48.00 13.28 40.94
C GLY A 68 47.69 14.74 40.57
N PRO A 69 47.73 15.70 41.51
CA PRO A 69 47.53 17.11 41.19
C PRO A 69 48.70 17.60 40.33
N GLY A 70 48.42 17.95 39.07
CA GLY A 70 49.38 18.58 38.15
C GLY A 70 49.78 17.82 36.88
N ARG A 71 49.14 16.68 36.53
CA ARG A 71 49.51 15.91 35.31
C ARG A 71 48.48 15.93 34.17
N LEU A 72 47.29 16.46 34.39
CA LEU A 72 46.49 16.99 33.29
C LEU A 72 46.83 18.47 33.19
N ASP A 73 47.88 18.77 32.43
CA ASP A 73 48.19 20.16 32.11
C ASP A 73 47.00 20.77 31.35
N GLU A 74 46.63 21.99 31.72
CA GLU A 74 45.47 22.70 31.18
C GLU A 74 45.58 22.82 29.64
N GLU A 75 46.81 22.94 29.13
CA GLU A 75 47.13 22.94 27.70
C GLU A 75 46.80 21.59 27.02
N THR A 76 47.11 20.47 27.67
CA THR A 76 46.84 19.12 27.13
C THR A 76 45.33 18.83 27.09
N VAL A 77 44.59 19.22 28.14
CA VAL A 77 43.13 19.07 28.20
C VAL A 77 42.46 19.94 27.12
N THR A 78 42.90 21.18 26.97
CA THR A 78 42.40 22.10 25.95
C THR A 78 42.61 21.54 24.53
N THR A 79 43.78 20.95 24.28
CA THR A 79 44.12 20.35 22.98
C THR A 79 43.23 19.14 22.68
N LEU A 80 43.10 18.20 23.62
CA LEU A 80 42.25 17.02 23.46
C LEU A 80 40.78 17.38 23.29
N LEU A 81 40.29 18.38 24.02
CA LEU A 81 38.93 18.89 23.87
C LEU A 81 38.72 19.58 22.52
N GLY A 82 39.70 20.34 22.04
CA GLY A 82 39.67 20.98 20.72
C GLY A 82 39.62 19.95 19.58
N GLU A 83 40.42 18.90 19.67
CA GLU A 83 40.38 17.79 18.71
C GLU A 83 39.05 17.05 18.75
N GLU A 84 38.51 16.77 19.94
CA GLU A 84 37.23 16.09 20.08
C GLU A 84 36.07 16.95 19.57
N ALA A 85 36.08 18.27 19.86
CA ALA A 85 35.11 19.21 19.31
C ALA A 85 35.19 19.27 17.77
N ALA A 86 36.38 19.26 17.18
CA ALA A 86 36.57 19.23 15.73
C ALA A 86 36.05 17.92 15.12
N ARG A 87 36.27 16.77 15.78
CA ARG A 87 35.72 15.47 15.37
C ARG A 87 34.20 15.48 15.40
N VAL A 88 33.58 15.93 16.49
CA VAL A 88 32.12 16.04 16.64
C VAL A 88 31.52 16.95 15.57
N LEU A 89 32.11 18.12 15.32
CA LEU A 89 31.63 19.04 14.28
C LEU A 89 31.71 18.44 12.88
N THR A 90 32.76 17.66 12.59
CA THR A 90 32.90 16.97 11.30
C THR A 90 31.80 15.92 11.14
N VAL A 91 31.61 15.06 12.13
CA VAL A 91 30.54 14.05 12.13
C VAL A 91 29.16 14.69 12.01
N ALA A 92 28.92 15.80 12.71
CA ALA A 92 27.66 16.53 12.63
C ALA A 92 27.40 17.11 11.23
N ARG A 93 28.44 17.63 10.55
CA ARG A 93 28.35 18.13 9.17
C ARG A 93 28.08 17.02 8.17
N ASP A 94 28.75 15.88 8.32
CA ASP A 94 28.54 14.72 7.45
C ASP A 94 27.12 14.16 7.64
N ALA A 95 26.66 14.02 8.88
CA ALA A 95 25.29 13.62 9.19
C ALA A 95 24.26 14.60 8.61
N SER A 96 24.50 15.91 8.74
CA SER A 96 23.61 16.94 8.18
C SER A 96 23.53 16.85 6.66
N THR A 97 24.66 16.59 5.99
CA THR A 97 24.71 16.42 4.54
C THR A 97 23.90 15.19 4.11
N GLN A 98 24.09 14.06 4.79
CA GLN A 98 23.32 12.84 4.52
C GLN A 98 21.81 13.01 4.75
N ILE A 99 21.43 13.75 5.81
CA ILE A 99 20.02 14.05 6.08
C ILE A 99 19.43 14.89 4.94
N ARG A 100 20.16 15.92 4.48
CA ARG A 100 19.70 16.76 3.37
C ARG A 100 19.55 15.96 2.08
N GLU A 101 20.54 15.14 1.71
CA GLU A 101 20.48 14.31 0.50
C GLU A 101 19.28 13.34 0.54
N ARG A 102 19.08 12.64 1.67
CA ARG A 102 17.92 11.75 1.84
C ARG A 102 16.59 12.50 1.78
N ALA A 103 16.53 13.70 2.34
CA ALA A 103 15.33 14.53 2.29
C ALA A 103 15.03 14.98 0.86
N GLU A 104 16.05 15.39 0.09
CA GLU A 104 15.92 15.78 -1.32
C GLU A 104 15.48 14.60 -2.20
N GLU A 105 16.06 13.42 -2.00
CA GLU A 105 15.63 12.20 -2.69
C GLU A 105 14.18 11.83 -2.36
N SER A 106 13.81 11.90 -1.08
CA SER A 106 12.45 11.59 -0.62
C SER A 106 11.43 12.58 -1.15
N ALA A 107 11.77 13.88 -1.16
CA ALA A 107 10.93 14.92 -1.73
C ALA A 107 10.74 14.73 -3.25
N THR A 108 11.82 14.41 -3.97
CA THR A 108 11.76 14.15 -5.41
C THR A 108 10.87 12.95 -5.73
N ARG A 109 10.99 11.86 -4.96
CA ARG A 109 10.12 10.69 -5.10
C ARG A 109 8.66 11.05 -4.82
N LEU A 110 8.39 11.74 -3.71
CA LEU A 110 7.04 12.16 -3.35
C LEU A 110 6.39 13.03 -4.43
N VAL A 111 7.13 14.00 -4.99
CA VAL A 111 6.62 14.86 -6.07
C VAL A 111 6.33 14.04 -7.32
N LYS A 112 7.20 13.10 -7.68
CA LYS A 112 6.99 12.21 -8.82
C LYS A 112 5.76 11.33 -8.63
N ASP A 113 5.65 10.67 -7.49
CA ASP A 113 4.53 9.78 -7.18
C ASP A 113 3.20 10.56 -7.18
N ALA A 114 3.17 11.74 -6.57
CA ALA A 114 2.01 12.63 -6.59
C ALA A 114 1.64 13.10 -8.00
N ALA A 115 2.63 13.37 -8.86
CA ALA A 115 2.39 13.76 -10.24
C ALA A 115 1.80 12.60 -11.07
N GLU A 116 2.29 11.38 -10.87
CA GLU A 116 1.76 10.17 -11.49
C GLU A 116 0.35 9.85 -11.01
N ASP A 117 0.08 9.97 -9.71
CA ASP A 117 -1.27 9.83 -9.14
C ASP A 117 -2.23 10.86 -9.71
N ALA A 118 -1.82 12.13 -9.76
CA ALA A 118 -2.65 13.18 -10.34
C ALA A 118 -2.92 12.95 -11.83
N ALA A 119 -1.96 12.39 -12.57
CA ALA A 119 -2.17 12.00 -13.97
C ALA A 119 -3.19 10.86 -14.09
N ARG A 120 -3.06 9.80 -13.29
CA ARG A 120 -4.01 8.67 -13.25
C ARG A 120 -5.43 9.12 -12.91
N ILE A 121 -5.58 9.97 -11.90
CA ILE A 121 -6.89 10.50 -11.48
C ILE A 121 -7.52 11.31 -12.63
N ARG A 122 -6.74 12.18 -13.29
CA ARG A 122 -7.25 12.97 -14.43
C ARG A 122 -7.68 12.08 -15.59
N GLU A 123 -6.88 11.09 -15.95
CA GLU A 123 -7.22 10.16 -17.03
C GLU A 123 -8.50 9.37 -16.73
N SER A 124 -8.62 8.85 -15.51
CA SER A 124 -9.83 8.15 -15.06
C SER A 124 -11.06 9.06 -15.11
N ALA A 125 -10.95 10.30 -14.61
CA ALA A 125 -12.05 11.26 -14.62
C ALA A 125 -12.48 11.64 -16.04
N VAL A 126 -11.53 11.80 -16.98
CA VAL A 126 -11.84 12.08 -18.39
C VAL A 126 -12.53 10.87 -19.04
N ALA A 127 -12.06 9.65 -18.78
CA ALA A 127 -12.67 8.45 -19.31
C ALA A 127 -14.10 8.25 -18.77
N GLU A 128 -14.32 8.49 -17.48
CA GLU A 128 -15.64 8.41 -16.85
C GLU A 128 -16.59 9.49 -17.38
N ALA A 129 -16.12 10.73 -17.48
CA ALA A 129 -16.90 11.83 -18.07
C ALA A 129 -17.26 11.56 -19.55
N GLN A 130 -16.39 10.87 -20.29
CA GLN A 130 -16.71 10.46 -21.66
C GLN A 130 -17.82 9.41 -21.67
N ARG A 131 -17.73 8.37 -20.84
CA ARG A 131 -18.79 7.35 -20.73
C ARG A 131 -20.15 7.95 -20.36
N ILE A 132 -20.18 8.82 -19.36
CA ILE A 132 -21.42 9.49 -18.94
C ILE A 132 -22.03 10.29 -20.10
N ARG A 133 -21.21 10.97 -20.91
CA ARG A 133 -21.68 11.71 -22.08
C ARG A 133 -22.20 10.80 -23.18
N ASP A 134 -21.52 9.69 -23.44
CA ASP A 134 -21.91 8.72 -24.46
C ASP A 134 -23.23 8.03 -24.07
N ASP A 135 -23.37 7.62 -22.81
CA ASP A 135 -24.59 7.02 -22.26
C ASP A 135 -25.76 8.01 -22.33
N ALA A 136 -25.56 9.26 -21.86
CA ALA A 136 -26.59 10.28 -21.92
C ALA A 136 -27.01 10.63 -23.36
N ALA A 137 -26.06 10.60 -24.32
CA ALA A 137 -26.37 10.80 -25.73
C ALA A 137 -27.20 9.65 -26.31
N ALA A 138 -26.87 8.41 -25.97
CA ALA A 138 -27.62 7.23 -26.39
C ALA A 138 -29.04 7.22 -25.82
N ASP A 139 -29.20 7.55 -24.54
CA ASP A 139 -30.51 7.66 -23.88
C ASP A 139 -31.37 8.75 -24.53
N ALA A 140 -30.80 9.94 -24.79
CA ALA A 140 -31.50 11.02 -25.46
C ALA A 140 -31.93 10.64 -26.89
N GLU A 141 -31.08 9.93 -27.63
CA GLU A 141 -31.43 9.44 -28.98
C GLU A 141 -32.57 8.40 -28.91
N ALA A 142 -32.52 7.49 -27.94
CA ALA A 142 -33.59 6.51 -27.73
C ALA A 142 -34.93 7.19 -27.38
N GLU A 143 -34.93 8.19 -26.51
CA GLU A 143 -36.14 8.96 -26.17
C GLU A 143 -36.71 9.71 -27.39
N ILE A 144 -35.84 10.31 -28.21
CA ILE A 144 -36.25 11.01 -29.44
C ILE A 144 -36.88 10.02 -30.43
N GLU A 145 -36.29 8.84 -30.62
CA GLU A 145 -36.86 7.83 -31.52
C GLU A 145 -38.20 7.27 -30.99
N MET A 146 -38.33 7.05 -29.68
CA MET A 146 -39.61 6.70 -29.07
C MET A 146 -40.68 7.78 -29.31
N ALA A 147 -40.34 9.05 -29.09
CA ALA A 147 -41.25 10.17 -29.30
C ALA A 147 -41.66 10.31 -30.78
N LYS A 148 -40.72 10.11 -31.71
CA LYS A 148 -41.01 10.09 -33.16
C LYS A 148 -41.97 8.96 -33.51
N GLN A 149 -41.76 7.78 -32.96
CA GLN A 149 -42.62 6.62 -33.20
C GLN A 149 -44.03 6.88 -32.69
N GLN A 150 -44.17 7.34 -31.43
CA GLN A 150 -45.46 7.72 -30.86
C GLN A 150 -46.16 8.80 -31.69
N GLY A 151 -45.42 9.80 -32.17
CA GLY A 151 -45.97 10.84 -33.05
C GLY A 151 -46.51 10.27 -34.37
N ARG A 152 -45.80 9.30 -34.98
CA ARG A 152 -46.25 8.62 -36.19
C ARG A 152 -47.52 7.80 -35.93
N ASP A 153 -47.56 7.07 -34.83
CA ASP A 153 -48.70 6.25 -34.45
C ASP A 153 -49.94 7.11 -34.18
N MET A 154 -49.79 8.21 -33.44
CA MET A 154 -50.87 9.16 -33.20
C MET A 154 -51.42 9.78 -34.51
N VAL A 155 -50.54 10.12 -35.46
CA VAL A 155 -50.98 10.63 -36.77
C VAL A 155 -51.73 9.57 -37.56
N ASN A 156 -51.29 8.32 -37.52
CA ASN A 156 -51.98 7.22 -38.18
C ASN A 156 -53.37 7.00 -37.56
N GLU A 157 -53.47 6.94 -36.24
CA GLU A 157 -54.74 6.82 -35.52
C GLU A 157 -55.70 7.98 -35.87
N ALA A 158 -55.20 9.21 -35.89
CA ALA A 158 -56.00 10.38 -36.27
C ALA A 158 -56.50 10.29 -37.73
N ARG A 159 -55.68 9.78 -38.65
CA ARG A 159 -56.07 9.56 -40.05
C ARG A 159 -57.16 8.51 -40.16
N GLU A 160 -57.01 7.38 -39.47
CA GLU A 160 -58.02 6.32 -39.44
C GLU A 160 -59.33 6.81 -38.82
N TYR A 161 -59.27 7.54 -37.72
CA TYR A 161 -60.45 8.11 -37.08
C TYR A 161 -61.17 9.09 -38.02
N ARG A 162 -60.43 9.98 -38.68
CA ARG A 162 -60.98 10.90 -39.68
C ARG A 162 -61.64 10.15 -40.82
N GLU A 163 -61.03 9.09 -41.35
CA GLU A 163 -61.61 8.28 -42.42
C GLU A 163 -62.92 7.62 -41.98
N LYS A 164 -62.96 7.04 -40.78
CA LYS A 164 -64.18 6.48 -40.18
C LYS A 164 -65.28 7.54 -40.10
N VAL A 165 -64.99 8.72 -39.54
CA VAL A 165 -65.95 9.83 -39.42
C VAL A 165 -66.44 10.29 -40.79
N LEU A 166 -65.56 10.48 -41.77
CA LEU A 166 -65.95 10.87 -43.13
C LEU A 166 -66.84 9.82 -43.79
N SER A 167 -66.55 8.53 -43.60
CA SER A 167 -67.37 7.44 -44.11
C SER A 167 -68.77 7.43 -43.49
N GLU A 168 -68.86 7.67 -42.17
CA GLU A 168 -70.12 7.73 -41.46
C GLU A 168 -70.94 8.96 -41.88
N LEU A 169 -70.30 10.12 -42.00
CA LEU A 169 -70.93 11.34 -42.49
C LEU A 169 -71.46 11.17 -43.92
N SER A 170 -70.72 10.50 -44.80
CA SER A 170 -71.21 10.17 -46.16
C SER A 170 -72.45 9.28 -46.10
N ARG A 171 -72.43 8.22 -45.29
CA ARG A 171 -73.59 7.33 -45.11
C ARG A 171 -74.81 8.10 -44.59
N ARG A 172 -74.65 8.97 -43.59
CA ARG A 172 -75.73 9.81 -43.05
C ARG A 172 -76.27 10.78 -44.10
N ARG A 173 -75.39 11.43 -44.88
CA ARG A 173 -75.79 12.31 -45.99
C ARG A 173 -76.61 11.57 -47.04
N ASP A 174 -76.15 10.40 -47.46
CA ASP A 174 -76.83 9.61 -48.50
C ASP A 174 -78.18 9.07 -48.00
N ALA A 175 -78.27 8.65 -46.73
CA ALA A 175 -79.54 8.31 -46.10
C ALA A 175 -80.51 9.50 -46.03
N ALA A 176 -80.04 10.68 -45.64
CA ALA A 176 -80.86 11.90 -45.61
C ALA A 176 -81.33 12.32 -47.01
N ARG A 177 -80.49 12.19 -48.05
CA ARG A 177 -80.88 12.42 -49.44
C ARG A 177 -82.00 11.47 -49.87
N ASN A 178 -81.86 10.17 -49.59
CA ASN A 178 -82.90 9.19 -49.91
C ASN A 178 -84.23 9.49 -49.18
N GLN A 179 -84.17 9.94 -47.92
CA GLN A 179 -85.36 10.38 -47.19
C GLN A 179 -86.04 11.59 -47.84
N ILE A 180 -85.25 12.59 -48.27
CA ILE A 180 -85.78 13.77 -48.98
C ILE A 180 -86.43 13.34 -50.30
N GLU A 181 -85.79 12.47 -51.07
CA GLU A 181 -86.36 11.95 -52.32
C GLU A 181 -87.68 11.21 -52.07
N GLN A 182 -87.76 10.36 -51.04
CA GLN A 182 -88.99 9.69 -50.67
C GLN A 182 -90.12 10.67 -50.30
N LEU A 183 -89.81 11.72 -49.53
CA LEU A 183 -90.77 12.77 -49.17
C LEU A 183 -91.26 13.55 -50.40
N LEU A 184 -90.37 13.88 -51.34
CA LEU A 184 -90.73 14.54 -52.59
C LEU A 184 -91.64 13.67 -53.46
N HIS A 185 -91.32 12.38 -53.63
CA HIS A 185 -92.20 11.45 -54.33
C HIS A 185 -93.56 11.29 -53.64
N GLY A 186 -93.59 11.24 -52.30
CA GLY A 186 -94.82 11.22 -51.51
C GLY A 186 -95.67 12.47 -51.72
N ARG A 187 -95.04 13.66 -51.67
CA ARG A 187 -95.67 14.95 -51.98
C ARG A 187 -96.28 14.95 -53.38
N ASP A 188 -95.54 14.51 -54.39
CA ASP A 188 -95.99 14.52 -55.78
C ASP A 188 -97.16 13.55 -56.01
N ARG A 189 -97.19 12.41 -55.32
CA ARG A 189 -98.37 11.51 -55.33
C ARG A 189 -99.59 12.16 -54.70
N LEU A 190 -99.44 12.80 -53.54
CA LEU A 190 -100.53 13.51 -52.88
C LEU A 190 -101.11 14.62 -53.77
N LEU A 191 -100.24 15.43 -54.38
CA LEU A 191 -100.65 16.47 -55.35
C LEU A 191 -101.42 15.88 -56.54
N ARG A 192 -101.02 14.72 -57.06
CA ARG A 192 -101.77 14.05 -58.13
C ARG A 192 -103.14 13.55 -57.69
N THR A 193 -103.30 13.13 -56.43
CA THR A 193 -104.59 12.69 -55.89
C THR A 193 -105.54 13.84 -55.54
N THR A 194 -105.01 15.04 -55.26
CA THR A 194 -105.80 16.23 -54.93
C THR A 194 -106.00 17.17 -56.12
N SER A 195 -105.34 16.91 -57.26
CA SER A 195 -105.55 17.68 -58.49
C SER A 195 -106.91 17.31 -59.11
N PRO A 196 -107.82 18.27 -59.33
CA PRO A 196 -109.14 17.99 -59.89
C PRO A 196 -109.02 17.50 -61.33
N ARG A 197 -109.81 16.47 -61.66
CA ARG A 197 -109.96 15.96 -63.02
C ARG A 197 -110.49 17.09 -63.92
N PRO A 198 -109.78 17.53 -64.98
CA PRO A 198 -110.38 18.44 -65.94
C PRO A 198 -111.55 17.73 -66.64
N SER A 199 -112.62 18.49 -66.82
CA SER A 199 -113.94 18.10 -67.30
C SER A 199 -113.91 17.41 -68.66
#